data_AF-A0A835BGN5-F1
#
_entry.id   AF-A0A835BGN5-F1
#
_cell.length_a   1.000
_cell.length_b   1.000
_cell.length_c   1.000
_cell.angle_alpha   90.00
_cell.angle_beta   90.00
_cell.angle_gamma   90.00
#
_symmetry.space_group_name_H-M   'P 1'
#
loop_
_entity.id
_entity.type
_entity.pdbx_description
1 polymer ?
#
loop_
_entity_poly.entity_id
_entity_poly.type
_entity_poly.pdbx_seq_one_letter_code
_entity_poly.pdbx_strand_id
1 'polypeptide(L)'
;MARKVTAFVASVLLLALVFISYDAGVEAWCLEYPSPDINACRGKDGLRYCRDDCVAIGHGFAGGECLKNPDGSFGDCLCLKCADEPPAANTL
;
A
#
# COMPACT_ATOMS: atom_id res chain seq x y z
N MET A 1 20.34 10.88 46.02
CA MET A 1 19.31 10.40 45.08
C MET A 1 19.75 10.80 43.68
N ALA A 2 20.07 9.84 42.80
CA ALA A 2 20.66 10.13 41.49
C ALA A 2 19.69 9.81 40.34
N ARG A 3 19.51 10.76 39.42
CA ARG A 3 18.61 10.61 38.26
C ARG A 3 19.14 9.57 37.27
N LYS A 4 18.37 8.50 37.07
CA LYS A 4 18.22 7.81 35.77
C LYS A 4 16.93 8.38 35.14
N VAL A 5 16.71 8.46 33.83
CA VAL A 5 17.17 7.62 32.72
C VAL A 5 17.47 8.49 31.49
N THR A 6 18.57 8.24 30.79
CA THR A 6 18.79 8.63 29.39
C THR A 6 18.52 7.43 28.48
N ALA A 7 17.44 7.47 27.70
CA ALA A 7 17.17 6.60 26.55
C ALA A 7 16.05 7.25 25.72
N PHE A 8 16.39 8.14 24.80
CA PHE A 8 16.59 7.83 23.38
C PHE A 8 15.32 7.33 22.65
N VAL A 9 14.69 8.30 21.98
CA VAL A 9 13.83 8.22 20.78
C VAL A 9 13.90 6.87 20.05
N ALA A 10 12.92 5.99 20.30
CA ALA A 10 12.85 4.65 19.69
C ALA A 10 11.40 4.19 19.48
N SER A 11 10.61 4.93 18.69
CA SER A 11 9.21 4.53 18.35
C SER A 11 8.70 5.05 16.98
N VAL A 12 9.57 5.52 16.08
CA VAL A 12 9.18 6.01 14.73
C VAL A 12 9.87 5.21 13.62
N LEU A 13 9.95 3.90 13.78
CA LEU A 13 10.61 2.97 12.83
C LEU A 13 9.77 1.73 12.48
N LEU A 14 8.53 1.63 13.00
CA LEU A 14 7.63 0.47 12.77
C LEU A 14 6.68 0.64 11.57
N LEU A 15 6.75 1.76 10.83
CA LEU A 15 5.93 2.00 9.63
C LEU A 15 6.53 1.42 8.33
N ALA A 16 7.62 0.65 8.43
CA ALA A 16 8.32 0.07 7.28
C ALA A 16 8.00 -1.43 7.05
N LEU A 17 6.84 -1.91 7.52
CA LEU A 17 6.32 -3.22 7.13
C LEU A 17 5.67 -3.14 5.74
N VAL A 18 6.51 -3.05 4.72
CA VAL A 18 6.13 -3.37 3.34
C VAL A 18 5.84 -4.87 3.30
N PHE A 19 4.57 -5.24 3.19
CA PHE A 19 4.15 -6.63 3.11
C PHE A 19 4.43 -7.18 1.72
N ILE A 20 5.64 -7.70 1.51
CA ILE A 20 6.03 -8.42 0.29
C ILE A 20 5.37 -9.81 0.29
N SER A 21 4.05 -9.88 0.05
CA SER A 21 3.37 -11.13 -0.30
C SER A 21 1.90 -10.96 -0.72
N TYR A 22 1.66 -10.83 -2.03
CA TYR A 22 0.51 -11.49 -2.65
C TYR A 22 0.86 -12.05 -4.04
N ASP A 23 0.22 -13.16 -4.38
CA ASP A 23 0.51 -14.14 -5.43
C ASP A 23 1.04 -13.57 -6.77
N ALA A 24 2.37 -13.42 -6.88
CA ALA A 24 3.02 -12.69 -7.98
C ALA A 24 3.17 -13.50 -9.29
N GLY A 25 2.04 -13.86 -9.90
CA GLY A 25 1.93 -13.98 -11.35
C GLY A 25 1.53 -12.62 -11.94
N VAL A 26 2.36 -12.07 -12.83
CA VAL A 26 2.19 -10.78 -13.56
C VAL A 26 2.06 -9.47 -12.76
N GLU A 27 1.59 -9.45 -11.50
CA GLU A 27 1.41 -8.21 -10.70
C GLU A 27 2.71 -7.67 -10.03
N ALA A 28 3.88 -8.29 -10.26
CA ALA A 28 5.15 -7.99 -9.58
C ALA A 28 5.75 -6.58 -9.83
N TRP A 29 5.03 -5.72 -10.54
CA TRP A 29 5.48 -4.42 -11.06
C TRP A 29 4.86 -3.23 -10.35
N CYS A 30 3.81 -3.48 -9.57
CA CYS A 30 3.02 -2.47 -8.90
C CYS A 30 3.40 -2.40 -7.42
N LEU A 31 3.83 -1.22 -6.98
CA LEU A 31 4.00 -0.90 -5.57
C LEU A 31 2.66 -0.40 -5.01
N GLU A 32 2.23 -1.02 -3.91
CA GLU A 32 1.04 -0.64 -3.17
C GLU A 32 1.34 0.48 -2.18
N TYR A 33 0.49 1.51 -2.16
CA TYR A 33 0.56 2.63 -1.21
C TYR A 33 -0.80 2.81 -0.53
N PRO A 34 -0.86 3.19 0.75
CA PRO A 34 -2.14 3.46 1.41
C PRO A 34 -2.86 4.64 0.74
N SER A 35 -4.15 4.47 0.42
CA SER A 35 -5.00 5.53 -0.12
C SER A 35 -5.28 6.63 0.93
N PRO A 36 -5.49 7.90 0.53
CA PRO A 36 -5.97 8.95 1.42
C PRO A 36 -7.29 8.61 2.11
N ASP A 37 -8.21 7.95 1.39
CA ASP A 37 -9.36 7.28 2.00
C ASP A 37 -9.18 5.75 1.97
N ILE A 38 -8.50 5.26 3.00
CA ILE A 38 -8.33 3.83 3.27
C ILE A 38 -9.68 3.08 3.36
N ASN A 39 -10.79 3.74 3.69
CA ASN A 39 -12.10 3.10 3.84
C ASN A 39 -12.94 3.12 2.54
N ALA A 40 -12.43 3.71 1.44
CA ALA A 40 -13.14 3.84 0.16
C ALA A 40 -13.82 2.54 -0.29
N CYS A 41 -13.13 1.41 -0.12
CA CYS A 41 -13.56 0.07 -0.49
C CYS A 41 -14.78 -0.48 0.29
N ARG A 42 -15.11 0.10 1.44
CA ARG A 42 -16.22 -0.33 2.30
C ARG A 42 -17.56 0.28 1.87
N GLY A 43 -17.54 1.26 0.97
CA GLY A 43 -18.72 1.90 0.40
C GLY A 43 -19.34 1.14 -0.78
N LYS A 44 -20.56 1.53 -1.16
CA LYS A 44 -21.16 1.10 -2.44
C LYS A 44 -20.32 1.64 -3.59
N ASP A 45 -20.02 0.79 -4.58
CA ASP A 45 -19.07 1.06 -5.66
C ASP A 45 -17.62 1.34 -5.17
N GLY A 46 -17.26 0.85 -3.97
CA GLY A 46 -16.01 1.21 -3.28
C GLY A 46 -14.72 1.00 -4.07
N LEU A 47 -14.61 -0.06 -4.88
CA LEU A 47 -13.46 -0.28 -5.76
C LEU A 47 -13.34 0.82 -6.85
N ARG A 48 -14.47 1.28 -7.40
CA ARG A 48 -14.48 2.37 -8.39
C ARG A 48 -14.02 3.66 -7.72
N TYR A 49 -14.58 3.97 -6.55
CA TYR A 49 -14.20 5.17 -5.79
C TYR A 49 -12.71 5.15 -5.38
N CYS A 50 -12.23 4.02 -4.83
CA CYS A 50 -10.83 3.78 -4.50
C CYS A 50 -9.89 4.04 -5.69
N ARG A 51 -10.16 3.42 -6.83
CA ARG A 51 -9.35 3.60 -8.05
C ARG A 51 -9.38 5.04 -8.56
N ASP A 52 -10.57 5.64 -8.64
CA ASP A 52 -10.73 6.97 -9.22
C ASP A 52 -10.11 8.05 -8.32
N ASP A 53 -10.18 7.89 -7.00
CA ASP A 53 -9.47 8.74 -6.02
C ASP A 53 -7.95 8.58 -6.15
N CYS A 54 -7.44 7.35 -6.17
CA CYS A 54 -6.01 7.08 -6.36
C CYS A 54 -5.43 7.72 -7.64
N VAL A 55 -6.17 7.71 -8.75
CA VAL A 55 -5.77 8.41 -9.99
C VAL A 55 -5.87 9.93 -9.83
N ALA A 56 -6.90 10.44 -9.15
CA ALA A 56 -7.14 11.87 -8.97
C ALA A 56 -6.10 12.59 -8.10
N ILE A 57 -5.45 11.91 -7.15
CA ILE A 57 -4.34 12.46 -6.35
C ILE A 57 -3.15 12.83 -7.26
N GLY A 58 -2.94 12.09 -8.36
CA GLY A 58 -1.76 12.20 -9.20
C GLY A 58 -0.58 11.38 -8.68
N HIS A 59 0.65 11.88 -8.81
CA HIS A 59 1.91 11.16 -8.50
C HIS A 59 2.20 9.89 -9.32
N GLY A 60 1.41 9.59 -10.36
CA GLY A 60 1.63 8.45 -11.26
C GLY A 60 1.12 7.12 -10.70
N PHE A 61 0.04 7.14 -9.90
CA PHE A 61 -0.73 5.93 -9.63
C PHE A 61 -1.50 5.51 -10.90
N ALA A 62 -1.49 4.21 -11.19
CA ALA A 62 -2.22 3.61 -12.32
C ALA A 62 -3.69 3.30 -11.95
N GLY A 63 -4.00 3.24 -10.65
CA GLY A 63 -5.31 2.89 -10.13
C GLY A 63 -5.26 2.63 -8.63
N GLY A 64 -6.23 1.87 -8.15
CA GLY A 64 -6.27 1.39 -6.78
C GLY A 64 -7.04 0.08 -6.66
N GLU A 65 -6.67 -0.71 -5.66
CA GLU A 65 -7.24 -2.02 -5.35
C GLU A 65 -7.80 -2.04 -3.92
N CYS A 66 -8.78 -2.92 -3.71
CA CYS A 66 -9.37 -3.19 -2.41
C CYS A 66 -8.85 -4.51 -1.86
N LEU A 67 -8.05 -4.46 -0.79
CA LEU A 67 -7.69 -5.67 -0.04
C LEU A 67 -8.97 -6.41 0.39
N LYS A 68 -8.97 -7.74 0.26
CA LYS A 68 -10.04 -8.58 0.78
C LYS A 68 -9.66 -9.14 2.13
N ASN A 69 -10.55 -8.99 3.10
CA ASN A 69 -10.42 -9.59 4.41
C ASN A 69 -10.69 -11.11 4.34
N PRO A 70 -10.23 -11.91 5.32
CA PRO A 70 -10.46 -13.36 5.37
C PRO A 70 -11.94 -13.77 5.44
N ASP A 71 -12.83 -12.86 5.84
CA ASP A 71 -14.29 -13.05 5.89
C ASP A 71 -14.99 -12.76 4.54
N GLY A 72 -14.22 -12.38 3.51
CA GLY A 72 -14.73 -11.99 2.19
C GLY A 72 -15.24 -10.55 2.10
N SER A 73 -15.15 -9.75 3.16
CA SER A 73 -15.45 -8.33 3.11
C SER A 73 -14.32 -7.55 2.41
N PHE A 74 -14.67 -6.39 1.84
CA PHE A 74 -13.66 -5.44 1.36
C PHE A 74 -13.07 -4.68 2.56
N GLY A 75 -11.76 -4.77 2.71
CA GLY A 75 -10.98 -4.08 3.73
C GLY A 75 -10.55 -2.70 3.26
N ASP A 76 -9.25 -2.54 3.04
CA ASP A 76 -8.60 -1.26 2.87
C ASP A 76 -8.27 -0.95 1.41
N CYS A 77 -8.36 0.32 1.04
CA CYS A 77 -8.01 0.83 -0.30
C CYS A 77 -6.51 1.12 -0.41
N LEU A 78 -5.86 0.57 -1.43
CA LEU A 78 -4.46 0.78 -1.76
C LEU A 78 -4.34 1.38 -3.17
N CYS A 79 -3.53 2.42 -3.33
CA CYS A 79 -3.17 2.99 -4.62
C CYS A 79 -2.01 2.23 -5.25
N LEU A 80 -2.16 1.82 -6.49
CA LEU A 80 -1.18 1.03 -7.23
C LEU A 80 -0.30 1.94 -8.09
N LYS A 81 1.01 1.85 -7.91
CA LYS A 81 2.01 2.52 -8.75
C LYS A 81 2.87 1.50 -9.47
N CYS A 82 2.56 1.27 -10.74
CA CYS A 82 3.22 0.29 -11.57
C CYS A 82 4.39 0.91 -12.37
N ALA A 83 5.45 0.14 -12.59
CA ALA A 83 6.48 0.46 -13.58
C ALA A 83 6.03 -0.02 -14.97
N ASP A 84 6.28 0.78 -16.01
CA ASP A 84 5.96 0.42 -17.41
C ASP A 84 6.78 -0.76 -17.95
N GLU A 85 7.99 -0.97 -17.41
CA GLU A 85 8.91 -2.03 -17.80
C GLU A 85 9.37 -2.83 -16.58
N PRO A 86 9.71 -4.12 -16.75
CA PRO A 86 10.53 -4.80 -15.76
C PRO A 86 11.90 -4.12 -15.68
N PRO A 87 12.45 -3.88 -14.47
CA PRO A 87 13.89 -3.69 -14.35
C PRO A 87 14.55 -4.96 -14.86
N ALA A 88 15.67 -4.80 -15.55
CA ALA A 88 16.34 -5.87 -16.28
C ALA A 88 16.50 -7.14 -15.42
N ALA A 89 16.07 -8.28 -15.97
CA ALA A 89 16.37 -9.57 -15.37
C ALA A 89 17.90 -9.67 -15.22
N ASN A 90 18.37 -9.77 -13.98
CA ASN A 90 19.80 -9.74 -13.67
C ASN A 90 20.52 -10.88 -14.40
N THR A 91 21.17 -10.55 -15.53
CA THR A 91 22.10 -11.44 -16.23
C THR A 91 23.38 -11.55 -15.41
N LEU A 92 23.39 -12.54 -14.52
CA LEU A 92 24.59 -13.14 -13.93
C LEU A 92 25.12 -14.25 -14.83
#